data_AF-M8BCC5-F1
#
_entry.id   AF-M8BCC5-F1
#
_cell.length_a   1.000
_cell.length_b   1.000
_cell.length_c   1.000
_cell.angle_alpha   90.00
_cell.angle_beta   90.00
_cell.angle_gamma   90.00
#
_symmetry.space_group_name_H-M   'P 1'
#
loop_
_entity.id
_entity.type
_entity.pdbx_description
1 polymer ?
#
loop_
_entity_poly.entity_id
_entity_poly.type
_entity_poly.pdbx_seq_one_letter_code
_entity_poly.pdbx_strand_id
1 'polypeptide(L)'
;MPPPPAEWKGRCNFNCTSCNNKLIGARNFVATLNGPNGTDARVLPVDDFGHDTYTASTMAGAVVPGANMLGHASGIAAGMAARAHIAMYKVCDLNGGCEASDILAGVDATVGDSCNVISMSLGGPSVPFDQDPIAIRTFGAIEKGIFVSIAAGNSGPGESTVKNKAPWMLTVAASTMDRSIRSIV
;
A
#
# COMPACT_ATOMS: atom_id res chain seq x y z
N MET A 1 12.03 13.03 -12.45
CA MET A 1 10.65 13.09 -11.92
C MET A 1 10.26 14.56 -11.81
N PRO A 2 9.11 14.98 -12.35
CA PRO A 2 8.61 16.34 -12.15
C PRO A 2 8.31 16.60 -10.65
N PRO A 3 8.17 17.86 -10.22
CA PRO A 3 7.66 18.17 -8.89
C PRO A 3 6.28 17.54 -8.63
N PRO A 4 5.88 17.35 -7.35
CA PRO A 4 4.54 16.88 -7.02
C PRO A 4 3.44 17.77 -7.65
N PRO A 5 2.26 17.21 -8.01
CA PRO A 5 1.14 17.99 -8.52
C PRO A 5 0.72 19.10 -7.55
N ALA A 6 0.23 20.23 -8.06
CA ALA A 6 -0.18 21.37 -7.22
C ALA A 6 -1.38 21.05 -6.31
N GLU A 7 -2.19 20.07 -6.69
CA GLU A 7 -3.33 19.56 -5.90
C GLU A 7 -2.92 18.63 -4.76
N TRP A 8 -1.65 18.19 -4.72
CA TRP A 8 -1.11 17.35 -3.65
C TRP A 8 -1.10 18.10 -2.32
N LYS A 9 -1.79 17.56 -1.31
CA LYS A 9 -1.92 18.17 0.02
C LYS A 9 -1.25 17.37 1.14
N GLY A 10 -0.65 16.23 0.79
CA GLY A 10 0.00 15.37 1.77
C GLY A 10 1.30 15.95 2.31
N ARG A 11 1.82 15.26 3.32
CA ARG A 11 3.02 15.67 4.06
C ARG A 11 4.00 14.53 4.19
N CYS A 12 5.25 14.91 4.45
CA CYS A 12 6.34 13.97 4.68
C CYS A 12 6.65 13.90 6.17
N ASN A 13 6.18 12.86 6.85
CA ASN A 13 6.47 12.61 8.27
C ASN A 13 7.80 11.87 8.47
N PHE A 14 8.79 12.15 7.62
CA PHE A 14 10.18 11.84 7.92
C PHE A 14 10.81 13.04 8.66
N ASN A 15 12.04 12.89 9.17
CA ASN A 15 12.85 14.02 9.68
C ASN A 15 13.29 14.94 8.52
N CYS A 16 12.31 15.55 7.85
CA CYS A 16 12.33 16.58 6.82
C CYS A 16 13.09 16.29 5.50
N THR A 17 13.80 15.17 5.36
CA THR A 17 14.75 14.96 4.24
C THR A 17 14.52 13.73 3.36
N SER A 18 13.60 12.83 3.71
CA SER A 18 13.48 11.55 2.97
C SER A 18 12.48 11.56 1.81
N CYS A 19 11.53 12.49 1.77
CA CYS A 19 10.64 12.61 0.61
C CYS A 19 11.30 13.39 -0.52
N ASN A 20 10.94 13.06 -1.74
CA ASN A 20 11.46 13.65 -2.96
C ASN A 20 10.37 13.66 -4.04
N ASN A 21 10.73 13.98 -5.28
CA ASN A 21 9.78 14.00 -6.40
C ASN A 21 9.23 12.62 -6.79
N LYS A 22 9.71 11.52 -6.20
CA LYS A 22 9.17 10.17 -6.39
C LYS A 22 8.28 9.76 -5.22
N LEU A 23 8.82 9.76 -4.01
CA LEU A 23 8.08 9.55 -2.77
C LEU A 23 7.68 10.92 -2.22
N ILE A 24 6.47 11.37 -2.52
CA ILE A 24 6.00 12.75 -2.28
C ILE A 24 5.32 12.92 -0.91
N GLY A 25 4.99 11.82 -0.25
CA GLY A 25 4.42 11.82 1.10
C GLY A 25 4.64 10.50 1.79
N ALA A 26 4.71 10.54 3.12
CA ALA A 26 4.85 9.36 3.94
C ALA A 26 4.28 9.65 5.32
N ARG A 27 3.35 8.82 5.78
CA ARG A 27 2.62 8.98 7.04
C ARG A 27 2.48 7.62 7.71
N ASN A 28 2.44 7.64 9.04
CA ASN A 28 2.27 6.45 9.86
C ASN A 28 1.02 6.62 10.73
N PHE A 29 0.15 5.62 10.72
CA PHE A 29 -1.12 5.59 11.45
C PHE A 29 -1.19 4.48 12.47
N VAL A 30 -0.15 3.65 12.61
CA VAL A 30 -0.14 2.51 13.52
C VAL A 30 -0.29 3.00 14.97
N ALA A 31 -1.47 2.77 15.56
CA ALA A 31 -1.88 3.36 16.83
C ALA A 31 -1.20 2.70 18.05
N THR A 32 -0.80 1.43 17.96
CA THR A 32 -0.11 0.69 19.03
C THR A 32 1.25 1.28 19.42
N LEU A 33 1.76 2.23 18.63
CA LEU A 33 3.00 2.95 18.91
C LEU A 33 2.76 4.36 19.50
N ASN A 34 1.50 4.79 19.57
CA ASN A 34 1.08 6.08 20.11
C ASN A 34 0.49 5.86 21.53
N GLY A 35 1.36 5.67 22.52
CA GLY A 35 0.94 5.53 23.92
C GLY A 35 0.15 6.75 24.45
N PRO A 36 -0.52 6.62 25.62
CA PRO A 36 -1.44 7.63 26.18
C PRO A 36 -0.80 9.00 26.52
N ASN A 37 0.53 9.07 26.58
CA ASN A 37 1.28 10.30 26.79
C ASN A 37 2.01 10.65 25.48
N GLY A 38 1.27 11.26 24.53
CA GLY A 38 1.70 11.62 23.16
C GLY A 38 3.00 12.42 23.07
N THR A 39 4.11 11.76 23.35
CA THR A 39 5.47 12.26 23.33
C THR A 39 6.37 11.15 22.79
N ASP A 40 6.23 10.84 21.51
CA ASP A 40 7.42 10.39 20.80
C ASP A 40 7.45 10.94 19.38
N ALA A 41 8.53 11.63 19.07
CA ALA A 41 8.81 12.16 17.75
C ALA A 41 9.26 11.04 16.76
N ARG A 42 8.88 9.76 16.95
CA ARG A 42 9.73 8.63 16.50
C ARG A 42 9.08 7.32 16.05
N VAL A 43 7.90 7.31 15.44
CA VAL A 43 7.63 6.22 14.48
C VAL A 43 7.55 6.78 13.08
N LEU A 44 8.75 6.93 12.51
CA LEU A 44 8.94 7.23 11.11
C LEU A 44 8.12 6.24 10.26
N PRO A 45 7.58 6.68 9.11
CA PRO A 45 6.89 5.83 8.14
C PRO A 45 7.90 4.96 7.37
N VAL A 46 8.78 4.29 8.11
CA VAL A 46 9.76 3.32 7.60
C VAL A 46 9.06 1.97 7.50
N ASP A 47 9.31 1.27 6.40
CA ASP A 47 8.92 -0.11 6.24
C ASP A 47 9.97 -1.01 6.89
N ASP A 48 9.56 -1.71 7.94
CA ASP A 48 10.41 -2.60 8.73
C ASP A 48 10.08 -4.08 8.46
N PHE A 49 9.07 -4.37 7.63
CA PHE A 49 8.59 -5.71 7.29
C PHE A 49 8.94 -6.10 5.85
N GLY A 50 9.05 -5.13 4.95
CA GLY A 50 9.45 -5.28 3.54
C GLY A 50 8.29 -5.37 2.55
N HIS A 51 7.09 -5.71 3.02
CA HIS A 51 5.90 -5.85 2.17
C HIS A 51 5.51 -4.53 1.47
N ASP A 52 5.57 -3.41 2.19
CA ASP A 52 5.18 -2.11 1.67
C ASP A 52 6.16 -1.63 0.59
N THR A 53 7.45 -1.84 0.80
CA THR A 53 8.51 -1.56 -0.18
C THR A 53 8.33 -2.42 -1.43
N TYR A 54 8.02 -3.71 -1.28
CA TYR A 54 7.79 -4.63 -2.40
C TYR A 54 6.56 -4.22 -3.23
N THR A 55 5.44 -3.92 -2.58
CA THR A 55 4.19 -3.55 -3.25
C THR A 55 4.28 -2.16 -3.90
N ALA A 56 4.86 -1.17 -3.22
CA ALA A 56 5.05 0.17 -3.76
C ALA A 56 5.98 0.17 -4.98
N SER A 57 7.06 -0.62 -4.94
CA SER A 57 7.98 -0.77 -6.08
C SER A 57 7.36 -1.54 -7.25
N THR A 58 6.48 -2.51 -7.00
CA THR A 58 5.72 -3.20 -8.05
C THR A 58 4.73 -2.27 -8.76
N MET A 59 4.02 -1.42 -8.00
CA MET A 59 3.06 -0.47 -8.56
C MET A 59 3.76 0.65 -9.33
N ALA A 60 4.75 1.29 -8.71
CA ALA A 60 5.33 2.52 -9.20
C ALA A 60 6.83 2.63 -8.92
N GLY A 61 7.58 1.54 -8.81
CA GLY A 61 9.05 1.60 -8.68
C GLY A 61 9.70 2.37 -9.83
N ALA A 62 10.74 3.14 -9.52
CA ALA A 62 11.58 3.74 -10.55
C ALA A 62 12.32 2.64 -11.34
N VAL A 63 12.85 3.00 -12.51
CA VAL A 63 13.63 2.06 -13.35
C VAL A 63 14.98 1.79 -12.68
N VAL A 64 15.25 0.53 -12.35
CA VAL A 64 16.48 0.08 -11.68
C VAL A 64 17.15 -1.01 -12.54
N PRO A 65 18.24 -0.68 -13.26
CA PRO A 65 19.04 -1.65 -13.99
C PRO A 65 19.79 -2.61 -13.05
N GLY A 66 20.00 -3.85 -13.48
CA GLY A 66 20.80 -4.85 -12.75
C GLY A 66 20.08 -5.45 -11.53
N ALA A 67 18.78 -5.23 -11.38
CA ALA A 67 17.98 -5.82 -10.31
C ALA A 67 17.97 -7.35 -10.43
N ASN A 68 18.26 -8.03 -9.33
CA ASN A 68 18.28 -9.49 -9.22
C ASN A 68 18.13 -9.91 -7.76
N MET A 69 17.75 -11.17 -7.54
CA MET A 69 17.76 -11.79 -6.21
C MET A 69 18.74 -12.97 -6.23
N LEU A 70 19.91 -12.80 -5.63
CA LEU A 70 20.98 -13.81 -5.62
C LEU A 70 21.32 -14.33 -7.04
N GLY A 71 21.34 -13.44 -8.04
CA GLY A 71 21.58 -13.79 -9.44
C GLY A 71 20.35 -14.28 -10.21
N HIS A 72 19.24 -14.60 -9.55
CA HIS A 72 17.98 -14.96 -10.21
C HIS A 72 17.20 -13.73 -10.66
N ALA A 73 16.37 -13.93 -11.70
CA ALA A 73 15.50 -12.90 -12.25
C ALA A 73 16.22 -11.61 -12.67
N SER A 74 17.49 -11.71 -13.09
CA SER A 74 18.31 -10.55 -13.47
C SER A 74 17.68 -9.76 -14.62
N GLY A 75 17.63 -8.44 -14.46
CA GLY A 75 17.13 -7.55 -15.50
C GLY A 75 16.97 -6.11 -15.01
N ILE A 76 15.99 -5.43 -15.59
CA ILE A 76 15.59 -4.08 -15.19
C ILE A 76 14.29 -4.20 -14.40
N ALA A 77 14.32 -3.80 -13.12
CA ALA A 77 13.10 -3.66 -12.33
C ALA A 77 12.45 -2.30 -12.60
N ALA A 78 11.13 -2.29 -12.74
CA ALA A 78 10.34 -1.08 -12.85
C ALA A 78 8.91 -1.37 -12.38
N GLY A 79 8.25 -0.37 -11.80
CA GLY A 79 6.83 -0.49 -11.50
C GLY A 79 5.97 -0.32 -12.75
N MET A 80 4.72 -0.78 -12.68
CA MET A 80 3.74 -0.63 -13.77
C MET A 80 3.59 0.83 -14.22
N ALA A 81 3.64 1.78 -13.29
CA ALA A 81 3.65 3.21 -13.54
C ALA A 81 4.94 3.87 -12.99
N ALA A 82 6.08 3.58 -13.62
CA ALA A 82 7.40 4.04 -13.14
C ALA A 82 7.54 5.58 -12.97
N ARG A 83 6.69 6.38 -13.63
CA ARG A 83 6.66 7.85 -13.52
C ARG A 83 5.55 8.40 -12.62
N ALA A 84 4.73 7.54 -11.99
CA ALA A 84 3.77 7.97 -10.99
C ALA A 84 4.47 8.41 -9.69
N HIS A 85 3.86 9.33 -8.96
CA HIS A 85 4.30 9.65 -7.60
C HIS A 85 3.79 8.60 -6.61
N ILE A 86 4.51 8.42 -5.51
CA ILE A 86 4.15 7.50 -4.42
C ILE A 86 3.90 8.33 -3.17
N ALA A 87 2.80 8.02 -2.48
CA ALA A 87 2.55 8.46 -1.12
C ALA A 87 2.30 7.23 -0.24
N MET A 88 3.06 7.09 0.84
CA MET A 88 3.00 5.92 1.71
C MET A 88 2.18 6.21 2.97
N TYR A 89 1.26 5.31 3.29
CA TYR A 89 0.42 5.37 4.48
C TYR A 89 0.60 4.05 5.23
N LYS A 90 1.51 4.03 6.21
CA LYS A 90 1.79 2.84 7.03
C LYS A 90 0.61 2.63 7.99
N VAL A 91 -0.10 1.53 7.79
CA VAL A 91 -1.29 1.12 8.57
C VAL A 91 -1.13 -0.26 9.20
N CYS A 92 0.02 -0.89 8.97
CA CYS A 92 0.36 -2.21 9.49
C CYS A 92 1.63 -2.12 10.35
N ASP A 93 1.66 -2.90 11.43
CA ASP A 93 2.76 -2.97 12.37
C ASP A 93 3.92 -3.87 11.89
N LEU A 94 4.93 -4.03 12.73
CA LEU A 94 6.13 -4.85 12.47
C LEU A 94 5.83 -6.34 12.26
N ASN A 95 4.68 -6.81 12.76
CA ASN A 95 4.25 -8.21 12.65
C ASN A 95 3.34 -8.42 11.42
N GLY A 96 3.10 -7.37 10.63
CA GLY A 96 2.14 -7.38 9.52
C GLY A 96 0.69 -7.30 9.97
N GLY A 97 0.42 -7.00 11.25
CA GLY A 97 -0.93 -6.78 11.77
C GLY A 97 -1.41 -5.38 11.41
N CYS A 98 -2.63 -5.27 10.88
CA CYS A 98 -3.20 -3.99 10.45
C CYS A 98 -4.54 -3.80 11.17
N GLU A 99 -4.60 -2.85 12.10
CA GLU A 99 -5.83 -2.52 12.81
C GLU A 99 -6.81 -1.80 11.88
N ALA A 100 -8.11 -2.11 12.02
CA ALA A 100 -9.13 -1.48 11.19
C ALA A 100 -9.10 0.05 11.32
N SER A 101 -8.94 0.58 12.54
CA SER A 101 -8.82 2.03 12.78
C SER A 101 -7.72 2.69 11.96
N ASP A 102 -6.59 2.00 11.83
CA ASP A 102 -5.37 2.55 11.22
C ASP A 102 -5.51 2.51 9.70
N ILE A 103 -6.09 1.42 9.16
CA ILE A 103 -6.48 1.34 7.74
C ILE A 103 -7.44 2.46 7.39
N LEU A 104 -8.45 2.70 8.23
CA LEU A 104 -9.47 3.72 8.02
C LEU A 104 -8.84 5.11 8.00
N ALA A 105 -7.95 5.39 8.95
CA ALA A 105 -7.21 6.65 9.01
C ALA A 105 -6.28 6.84 7.79
N GLY A 106 -5.67 5.76 7.30
CA GLY A 106 -4.87 5.77 6.07
C GLY A 106 -5.72 6.09 4.83
N VAL A 107 -6.89 5.46 4.67
CA VAL A 107 -7.81 5.73 3.56
C VAL A 107 -8.31 7.17 3.62
N ASP A 108 -8.79 7.63 4.78
CA ASP A 108 -9.24 9.02 4.96
C ASP A 108 -8.11 10.03 4.63
N ALA A 109 -6.87 9.70 4.98
CA ALA A 109 -5.71 10.52 4.64
C ALA A 109 -5.42 10.55 3.13
N THR A 110 -5.54 9.41 2.42
CA THR A 110 -5.37 9.38 0.96
C THR A 110 -6.39 10.27 0.24
N VAL A 111 -7.62 10.34 0.76
CA VAL A 111 -8.67 11.22 0.27
C VAL A 111 -8.33 12.68 0.54
N GLY A 112 -7.93 13.02 1.78
CA GLY A 112 -7.56 14.38 2.16
C GLY A 112 -6.33 14.90 1.41
N ASP A 113 -5.38 14.02 1.13
CA ASP A 113 -4.11 14.34 0.48
C ASP A 113 -4.23 14.38 -1.07
N SER A 114 -5.42 14.10 -1.61
CA SER A 114 -5.78 14.13 -3.04
C SER A 114 -5.04 13.07 -3.88
N CYS A 115 -4.95 11.83 -3.38
CA CYS A 115 -4.46 10.69 -4.17
C CYS A 115 -5.43 10.32 -5.30
N ASN A 116 -4.92 9.83 -6.43
CA ASN A 116 -5.76 9.38 -7.55
C ASN A 116 -6.09 7.87 -7.49
N VAL A 117 -5.18 7.07 -6.93
CA VAL A 117 -5.29 5.62 -6.84
C VAL A 117 -4.82 5.16 -5.46
N ILE A 118 -5.56 4.23 -4.87
CA ILE A 118 -5.19 3.50 -3.66
C ILE A 118 -4.85 2.06 -4.06
N SER A 119 -3.67 1.60 -3.69
CA SER A 119 -3.23 0.20 -3.83
C SER A 119 -3.08 -0.41 -2.45
N MET A 120 -3.90 -1.41 -2.14
CA MET A 120 -3.98 -2.03 -0.81
C MET A 120 -3.79 -3.54 -0.90
N SER A 121 -2.64 -4.03 -0.47
CA SER A 121 -2.38 -5.47 -0.39
C SER A 121 -2.70 -6.01 1.01
N LEU A 122 -3.93 -5.77 1.47
CA LEU A 122 -4.45 -6.19 2.78
C LEU A 122 -5.89 -6.70 2.68
N GLY A 123 -6.40 -7.34 3.74
CA GLY A 123 -7.79 -7.80 3.76
C GLY A 123 -8.25 -8.25 5.14
N GLY A 124 -9.51 -7.93 5.46
CA GLY A 124 -10.14 -8.21 6.75
C GLY A 124 -10.89 -9.54 6.84
N PRO A 125 -11.71 -9.72 7.88
CA PRO A 125 -12.68 -10.81 7.95
C PRO A 125 -13.78 -10.63 6.88
N SER A 126 -14.37 -11.73 6.43
CA SER A 126 -15.52 -11.68 5.51
C SER A 126 -16.81 -11.44 6.29
N VAL A 127 -17.21 -10.18 6.42
CA VAL A 127 -18.45 -9.74 7.06
C VAL A 127 -19.36 -9.00 6.07
N PRO A 128 -20.65 -8.76 6.38
CA PRO A 128 -21.52 -7.90 5.56
C PRO A 128 -20.90 -6.51 5.32
N PHE A 129 -21.18 -5.88 4.16
CA PHE A 129 -20.51 -4.64 3.75
C PHE A 129 -20.76 -3.44 4.69
N ASP A 130 -21.91 -3.39 5.34
CA ASP A 130 -22.28 -2.41 6.36
C ASP A 130 -21.55 -2.62 7.71
N GLN A 131 -20.85 -3.75 7.84
CA GLN A 131 -20.03 -4.11 9.00
C GLN A 131 -18.53 -4.22 8.66
N ASP A 132 -18.19 -4.16 7.37
CA ASP A 132 -16.81 -4.18 6.89
C ASP A 132 -16.27 -2.74 6.82
N PRO A 133 -15.40 -2.32 7.76
CA PRO A 133 -14.93 -0.96 7.80
C PRO A 133 -14.06 -0.60 6.58
N ILE A 134 -13.39 -1.57 5.96
CA ILE A 134 -12.63 -1.37 4.72
C ILE A 134 -13.59 -1.11 3.57
N ALA A 135 -14.66 -1.90 3.45
CA ALA A 135 -15.69 -1.70 2.43
C ALA A 135 -16.31 -0.30 2.56
N ILE A 136 -16.70 0.11 3.77
CA ILE A 136 -17.32 1.42 4.03
C ILE A 136 -16.39 2.56 3.63
N ARG A 137 -15.11 2.54 4.02
CA ARG A 137 -14.20 3.65 3.68
C ARG A 137 -13.77 3.69 2.23
N THR A 138 -13.57 2.53 1.61
CA THR A 138 -13.26 2.48 0.17
C THR A 138 -14.43 2.97 -0.67
N PHE A 139 -15.68 2.79 -0.21
CA PHE A 139 -16.85 3.40 -0.85
C PHE A 139 -16.73 4.94 -0.86
N GLY A 140 -16.43 5.54 0.29
CA GLY A 140 -16.23 6.99 0.39
C GLY A 140 -15.06 7.51 -0.46
N ALA A 141 -13.97 6.73 -0.61
CA ALA A 141 -12.87 7.08 -1.50
C ALA A 141 -13.30 7.08 -2.98
N ILE A 142 -14.09 6.08 -3.40
CA ILE A 142 -14.63 5.96 -4.75
C ILE A 142 -15.63 7.09 -5.05
N GLU A 143 -16.46 7.50 -4.08
CA GLU A 143 -17.34 8.67 -4.23
C GLU A 143 -16.57 9.98 -4.45
N LYS A 144 -15.30 10.04 -4.03
CA LYS A 144 -14.38 11.16 -4.31
C LYS A 144 -13.55 10.97 -5.58
N GLY A 145 -13.85 9.95 -6.38
CA GLY A 145 -13.16 9.68 -7.64
C GLY A 145 -11.81 8.97 -7.50
N ILE A 146 -11.52 8.38 -6.34
CA ILE A 146 -10.26 7.67 -6.09
C ILE A 146 -10.45 6.19 -6.41
N PHE A 147 -9.65 5.67 -7.34
CA PHE A 147 -9.71 4.26 -7.72
C PHE A 147 -9.06 3.38 -6.65
N VAL A 148 -9.70 2.26 -6.28
CA VAL A 148 -9.21 1.34 -5.25
C VAL A 148 -8.88 -0.02 -5.86
N SER A 149 -7.62 -0.42 -5.80
CA SER A 149 -7.15 -1.78 -6.09
C SER A 149 -6.79 -2.50 -4.80
N ILE A 150 -7.34 -3.70 -4.61
CA ILE A 150 -7.19 -4.45 -3.36
C ILE A 150 -7.04 -5.96 -3.61
N ALA A 151 -6.24 -6.65 -2.80
CA ALA A 151 -5.97 -8.08 -3.01
C ALA A 151 -7.20 -8.98 -2.68
N ALA A 152 -7.40 -10.09 -3.39
CA ALA A 152 -8.47 -11.05 -3.10
C ALA A 152 -8.24 -11.84 -1.78
N GLY A 153 -6.98 -11.95 -1.35
CA GLY A 153 -6.53 -12.75 -0.22
C GLY A 153 -5.87 -14.07 -0.65
N ASN A 154 -5.14 -14.69 0.28
CA ASN A 154 -4.30 -15.87 0.02
C ASN A 154 -4.89 -17.17 0.63
N SER A 155 -6.18 -17.18 0.96
CA SER A 155 -6.85 -18.29 1.66
C SER A 155 -7.46 -19.34 0.73
N GLY A 156 -7.18 -19.27 -0.57
CA GLY A 156 -7.61 -20.30 -1.53
C GLY A 156 -6.94 -21.67 -1.29
N PRO A 157 -7.27 -22.70 -2.08
CA PRO A 157 -8.10 -22.67 -3.30
C PRO A 157 -9.58 -23.03 -3.07
N GLY A 158 -10.03 -23.15 -1.83
CA GLY A 158 -11.43 -23.50 -1.51
C GLY A 158 -12.44 -22.48 -2.05
N GLU A 159 -13.69 -22.90 -2.17
CA GLU A 159 -14.78 -21.98 -2.53
C GLU A 159 -15.00 -20.91 -1.46
N SER A 160 -15.48 -19.73 -1.87
CA SER A 160 -15.87 -18.64 -0.97
C SER A 160 -14.77 -18.10 -0.04
N THR A 161 -13.50 -18.23 -0.42
CA THR A 161 -12.35 -17.75 0.38
C THR A 161 -11.92 -16.30 0.09
N VAL A 162 -12.58 -15.62 -0.87
CA VAL A 162 -12.30 -14.22 -1.23
C VAL A 162 -12.76 -13.28 -0.11
N LYS A 163 -11.88 -12.33 0.28
CA LYS A 163 -12.15 -11.37 1.37
C LYS A 163 -12.80 -10.08 0.89
N ASN A 164 -12.06 -9.29 0.11
CA ASN A 164 -12.45 -7.95 -0.31
C ASN A 164 -13.48 -8.02 -1.45
N LYS A 165 -14.77 -8.14 -1.14
CA LYS A 165 -15.84 -8.46 -2.13
C LYS A 165 -16.71 -7.28 -2.54
N ALA A 166 -16.48 -6.09 -2.00
CA ALA A 166 -17.37 -4.96 -2.27
C ALA A 166 -17.27 -4.54 -3.75
N PRO A 167 -18.40 -4.25 -4.42
CA PRO A 167 -18.46 -4.08 -5.88
C PRO A 167 -17.76 -2.81 -6.39
N TRP A 168 -17.46 -1.86 -5.51
CA TRP A 168 -16.73 -0.63 -5.84
C TRP A 168 -15.20 -0.79 -5.78
N MET A 169 -14.69 -1.95 -5.36
CA MET A 169 -13.25 -2.22 -5.33
C MET A 169 -12.83 -3.08 -6.52
N LEU A 170 -11.65 -2.81 -7.08
CA LEU A 170 -11.00 -3.76 -7.98
C LEU A 170 -10.29 -4.83 -7.13
N THR A 171 -10.94 -5.98 -6.98
CA THR A 171 -10.40 -7.13 -6.25
C THR A 171 -9.52 -7.99 -7.16
N VAL A 172 -8.24 -8.11 -6.81
CA VAL A 172 -7.22 -8.71 -7.67
C VAL A 172 -6.80 -10.10 -7.17
N ALA A 173 -6.95 -11.12 -8.02
CA ALA A 173 -6.42 -12.48 -7.79
C ALA A 173 -4.95 -12.59 -8.26
N ALA A 174 -4.27 -13.67 -7.86
CA ALA A 174 -2.90 -13.96 -8.28
C ALA A 174 -2.85 -15.11 -9.30
N SER A 175 -1.93 -15.01 -10.25
CA SER A 175 -1.63 -16.06 -11.23
C SER A 175 -0.12 -16.17 -11.47
N THR A 176 0.30 -17.23 -12.16
CA THR A 176 1.70 -17.43 -12.53
C THR A 176 2.05 -16.68 -13.82
N MET A 177 3.34 -16.45 -14.03
CA MET A 177 3.90 -15.96 -15.29
C MET A 177 4.69 -17.08 -15.99
N ASP A 178 5.10 -16.85 -17.23
CA ASP A 178 5.92 -17.77 -18.03
C ASP A 178 7.32 -18.01 -17.44
N ARG A 179 7.88 -17.01 -16.74
CA ARG A 179 9.17 -17.10 -16.06
C ARG A 179 9.14 -18.06 -14.88
N SER A 180 10.04 -19.04 -14.89
CA SER A 180 10.27 -20.00 -13.80
C SER A 180 11.64 -19.78 -13.16
N ILE A 181 11.68 -19.67 -11.83
CA ILE A 181 12.93 -19.66 -11.04
C ILE A 181 13.19 -21.09 -10.58
N ARG A 182 14.38 -21.62 -10.90
CA ARG A 182 14.80 -22.97 -10.53
C ARG A 182 16.07 -22.87 -9.69
N SER A 183 16.10 -23.57 -8.56
CA SER A 183 17.34 -23.86 -7.85
C SER A 183 17.87 -25.20 -8.33
N ILE A 184 19.16 -25.26 -8.61
CA ILE A 184 19.87 -26.52 -8.79
C ILE A 184 20.60 -26.73 -7.47
N VAL A 185 20.25 -27.81 -6.77
CA VAL A 185 20.95 -28.28 -5.57
C VAL A 185 22.00 -29.28 -5.98
#